data_AF-A0AAU2Y8Y6-F1
#
_entry.id   AF-A0AAU2Y8Y6-F1
#
_cell.length_a   1.000
_cell.length_b   1.000
_cell.length_c   1.000
_cell.angle_alpha   90.00
_cell.angle_beta   90.00
_cell.angle_gamma   90.00
#
_symmetry.space_group_name_H-M   'P 1'
#
loop_
_entity.id
_entity.type
_entity.pdbx_description
1 polymer ?
#
loop_
_entity_poly.entity_id
_entity_poly.type
_entity_poly.pdbx_seq_one_letter_code
_entity_poly.pdbx_strand_id
1 'polypeptide(L)'
;MRAATGPVGSLDLALDRLRSRHPCPDIHARLLKAPPYEALLTSGGDAELLVLGSRGVGGMSALLLGSTGAETATRADFPVTLVRPVPHSGDMPAGPVLLALDTERRPQDAVIGFAFEGAAMRKASLRALYVRDLVTRILAPGTPPERRVDAVMTGSPPRSRPTPAS
;
A
#
# COMPACT_ATOMS: atom_id res chain seq x y z
N MET A 1 24.95 -6.23 22.32
CA MET A 1 25.81 -6.83 21.28
C MET A 1 24.94 -7.80 20.48
N ARG A 2 24.46 -7.41 19.28
CA ARG A 2 23.49 -8.20 18.50
C ARG A 2 24.25 -8.96 17.41
N ALA A 3 24.11 -10.28 17.37
CA ALA A 3 24.75 -11.12 16.37
C ALA A 3 24.37 -10.65 14.97
N ALA A 4 25.37 -10.35 14.15
CA ALA A 4 25.21 -10.08 12.73
C ALA A 4 24.79 -11.39 12.05
N THR A 5 23.49 -11.67 12.05
CA THR A 5 22.93 -12.81 11.36
C THR A 5 23.08 -12.55 9.86
N GLY A 6 23.87 -13.38 9.17
CA GLY A 6 24.00 -13.30 7.72
C GLY A 6 22.65 -13.41 7.02
N PRO A 7 22.57 -13.14 5.70
CA PRO A 7 21.32 -13.07 4.95
C PRO A 7 20.46 -14.34 5.05
N VAL A 8 21.05 -15.50 5.29
CA VAL A 8 20.34 -16.76 5.51
C VAL A 8 19.64 -16.78 6.88
N GLY A 9 20.35 -16.45 7.96
CA GLY A 9 19.73 -16.51 9.28
C GLY A 9 18.78 -15.34 9.59
N SER A 10 18.82 -14.22 8.84
CA SER A 10 17.78 -13.19 8.93
C SER A 10 16.46 -13.64 8.28
N LEU A 11 16.53 -14.42 7.20
CA LEU A 11 15.36 -15.04 6.56
C LEU A 11 14.76 -16.11 7.46
N ASP A 12 15.58 -17.00 8.02
CA ASP A 12 15.11 -18.06 8.92
C ASP A 12 14.36 -17.48 10.13
N LEU A 13 14.92 -16.44 10.75
CA LEU A 13 14.29 -15.75 11.88
C LEU A 13 12.97 -15.07 11.48
N ALA A 14 12.84 -14.56 10.25
CA ALA A 14 11.59 -14.01 9.75
C ALA A 14 10.54 -15.12 9.56
N LEU A 15 10.93 -16.27 9.02
CA LEU A 15 10.04 -17.42 8.83
C LEU A 15 9.55 -18.00 10.16
N ASP A 16 10.43 -18.13 11.14
CA ASP A 16 10.06 -18.59 12.49
C ASP A 16 9.06 -17.65 13.16
N ARG A 17 9.24 -16.34 12.98
CA ARG A 17 8.28 -15.33 13.47
C ARG A 17 6.94 -15.40 12.75
N LEU A 18 6.92 -15.64 11.45
CA LEU A 18 5.68 -15.77 10.69
C LEU A 18 4.92 -17.02 11.13
N ARG A 19 5.59 -18.18 11.17
CA ARG A 19 5.00 -19.47 11.56
C ARG A 19 4.47 -19.48 13.00
N SER A 20 5.15 -18.80 13.91
CA SER A 20 4.70 -18.71 15.32
C SER A 20 3.49 -17.80 15.53
N ARG A 21 3.29 -16.79 14.68
CA ARG A 21 2.20 -15.80 14.83
C ARG A 21 1.00 -16.07 13.93
N HIS A 22 1.21 -16.80 12.83
CA HIS A 22 0.20 -17.04 11.83
C HIS A 22 0.23 -18.52 11.45
N PRO A 23 -0.83 -19.29 11.77
CA PRO A 23 -1.02 -20.62 11.24
C PRO A 23 -1.45 -20.54 9.77
N CYS A 24 -0.53 -20.10 8.91
CA CYS A 24 -0.71 -20.14 7.46
C CYS A 24 0.03 -21.38 6.92
N PRO A 25 -0.66 -22.32 6.25
CA PRO A 25 -0.05 -23.57 5.82
C PRO A 25 0.90 -23.40 4.63
N ASP A 26 0.85 -22.28 3.89
CA ASP A 26 1.58 -22.12 2.63
C ASP A 26 2.48 -20.88 2.66
N ILE A 27 3.74 -21.08 3.09
CA ILE A 27 4.76 -20.03 3.15
C ILE A 27 5.95 -20.46 2.28
N HIS A 28 6.17 -19.74 1.19
CA HIS A 28 7.35 -19.90 0.35
C HIS A 28 8.39 -18.82 0.66
N ALA A 29 9.65 -19.22 0.75
CA ALA A 29 10.78 -18.34 0.97
C ALA A 29 11.79 -18.49 -0.17
N ARG A 30 12.29 -17.38 -0.68
CA ARG A 30 13.35 -17.36 -1.71
C ARG A 30 14.41 -16.34 -1.31
N LEU A 31 15.67 -16.74 -1.41
CA LEU A 31 16.81 -15.84 -1.28
C LEU A 31 17.36 -15.55 -2.68
N LEU A 32 17.23 -14.30 -3.12
CA LEU A 32 17.61 -13.89 -4.47
C LEU A 32 18.87 -13.02 -4.41
N LYS A 33 19.76 -13.21 -5.38
CA LYS A 33 20.99 -12.41 -5.54
C LYS A 33 20.83 -11.45 -6.72
N ALA A 34 20.17 -10.33 -6.47
CA ALA A 34 19.92 -9.27 -7.45
C ALA A 34 19.73 -7.92 -6.72
N PRO A 35 19.77 -6.78 -7.43
CA PRO A 35 19.34 -5.51 -6.87
C PRO A 35 17.94 -5.63 -6.27
N PRO A 36 17.67 -5.10 -5.06
CA PRO A 36 16.43 -5.37 -4.34
C PRO A 36 15.16 -5.02 -5.12
N TYR A 37 15.11 -3.86 -5.78
CA TYR A 37 13.92 -3.45 -6.53
C TYR A 37 13.67 -4.38 -7.74
N GLU A 38 14.72 -4.81 -8.45
CA GLU A 38 14.60 -5.73 -9.59
C GLU A 38 14.09 -7.11 -9.16
N ALA A 39 14.62 -7.63 -8.05
CA ALA A 39 14.17 -8.90 -7.48
C ALA A 39 12.68 -8.85 -7.10
N LEU A 40 12.23 -7.72 -6.53
CA LEU A 40 10.85 -7.52 -6.12
C LEU A 40 9.91 -7.33 -7.31
N LEU A 41 10.31 -6.57 -8.35
CA LEU A 41 9.52 -6.42 -9.58
C LEU A 41 9.35 -7.75 -10.31
N THR A 42 10.44 -8.52 -10.41
CA THR A 42 10.42 -9.85 -11.04
C THR A 42 9.56 -10.84 -10.26
N SER A 43 9.68 -10.85 -8.93
CA SER A 43 8.92 -11.78 -8.09
C SER A 43 7.46 -11.37 -7.90
N GLY A 44 7.16 -10.08 -7.97
CA GLY A 44 5.84 -9.52 -7.75
C GLY A 44 4.92 -9.54 -8.97
N GLY A 45 5.46 -9.79 -10.17
CA GLY A 45 4.66 -9.84 -11.42
C GLY A 45 3.52 -10.86 -11.39
N ASP A 46 3.66 -11.94 -10.64
CA ASP A 46 2.64 -12.98 -10.46
C ASP A 46 1.82 -12.81 -9.16
N ALA A 47 2.07 -11.76 -8.37
CA ALA A 47 1.44 -11.56 -7.07
C ALA A 47 0.19 -10.67 -7.18
N GLU A 48 -0.87 -11.01 -6.43
CA GLU A 48 -2.05 -10.14 -6.29
C GLU A 48 -1.72 -8.83 -5.55
N LEU A 49 -0.73 -8.88 -4.64
CA LEU A 49 -0.28 -7.73 -3.86
C LEU A 49 1.16 -7.94 -3.37
N LEU A 50 2.03 -6.97 -3.67
CA LEU A 50 3.37 -6.92 -3.07
C LEU A 50 3.36 -6.06 -1.81
N VAL A 51 3.77 -6.63 -0.67
CA VAL A 51 3.84 -5.93 0.62
C VAL A 51 5.29 -5.69 1.01
N LEU A 52 5.67 -4.42 1.21
CA LEU A 52 7.00 -4.03 1.65
C LEU A 52 6.92 -3.23 2.96
N GLY A 53 7.95 -3.33 3.80
CA GLY A 53 8.15 -2.35 4.85
C GLY A 53 8.44 -0.97 4.25
N SER A 54 7.88 0.08 4.83
CA SER A 54 8.10 1.45 4.34
C SER A 54 9.55 1.91 4.51
N ARG A 55 10.34 1.22 5.35
CA ARG A 55 11.74 1.53 5.66
C ARG A 55 12.55 0.24 5.86
N GLY A 56 13.84 0.30 5.53
CA GLY A 56 14.78 -0.82 5.64
C GLY A 56 15.36 -1.02 7.04
N VAL A 57 16.15 -2.09 7.18
CA VAL A 57 16.71 -2.58 8.45
C VAL A 57 17.84 -1.70 9.04
N GLY A 58 18.25 -0.62 8.35
CA GLY A 58 19.42 0.19 8.76
C GLY A 58 19.38 1.70 8.45
N GLY A 59 18.23 2.31 8.15
CA GLY A 59 18.20 3.66 7.55
C GLY A 59 17.47 4.73 8.35
N MET A 60 18.21 5.80 8.67
CA MET A 60 17.79 7.20 8.95
C MET A 60 16.32 7.41 9.33
N SER A 61 16.07 7.57 10.64
CA SER A 61 14.73 7.80 11.21
C SER A 61 13.94 8.97 10.62
N ALA A 62 14.60 9.89 9.90
CA ALA A 62 14.00 11.09 9.32
C ALA A 62 13.29 10.88 7.96
N LEU A 63 13.53 9.77 7.25
CA LEU A 63 12.92 9.55 5.92
C LEU A 63 11.59 8.81 6.03
N LEU A 64 10.58 9.29 5.30
CA LEU A 64 9.23 8.68 5.26
C LEU A 64 9.20 7.35 4.48
N LEU A 65 10.09 7.18 3.49
CA LEU A 65 10.15 6.03 2.59
C LEU A 65 11.60 5.57 2.36
N GLY A 66 11.85 4.26 2.37
CA GLY A 66 13.13 3.66 1.99
C GLY A 66 13.31 3.60 0.47
N SER A 67 14.56 3.58 0.00
CA SER A 67 14.92 3.58 -1.43
C SER A 67 14.27 2.42 -2.20
N THR A 68 14.36 1.20 -1.69
CA THR A 68 13.75 0.01 -2.32
C THR A 68 12.24 0.16 -2.46
N GLY A 69 11.55 0.67 -1.43
CA GLY A 69 10.09 0.86 -1.47
C GLY A 69 9.69 1.93 -2.48
N ALA A 70 10.42 3.05 -2.53
CA ALA A 70 10.19 4.12 -3.49
C ALA A 70 10.41 3.67 -4.93
N GLU A 71 11.53 2.99 -5.20
CA GLU A 71 11.87 2.50 -6.53
C GLU A 71 10.91 1.43 -7.04
N THR A 72 10.47 0.53 -6.16
CA THR A 72 9.51 -0.53 -6.51
C THR A 72 8.13 0.06 -6.78
N ALA A 73 7.62 0.91 -5.90
CA ALA A 73 6.29 1.52 -6.05
C ALA A 73 6.18 2.42 -7.29
N THR A 74 7.29 3.01 -7.74
CA THR A 74 7.31 3.84 -8.95
C THR A 74 7.27 3.02 -10.24
N ARG A 75 7.76 1.77 -10.21
CA ARG A 75 7.99 0.95 -11.41
C ARG A 75 7.10 -0.28 -11.51
N ALA A 76 6.40 -0.65 -10.44
CA ALA A 76 5.53 -1.80 -10.44
C ALA A 76 4.26 -1.52 -11.26
N ASP A 77 3.92 -2.46 -12.14
CA ASP A 77 2.66 -2.46 -12.90
C ASP A 77 1.55 -3.23 -12.14
N PHE A 78 1.78 -3.55 -10.87
CA PHE A 78 0.90 -4.32 -9.99
C PHE A 78 0.77 -3.63 -8.62
N PRO A 79 -0.25 -3.97 -7.80
CA PRO A 79 -0.46 -3.34 -6.50
C PRO A 79 0.73 -3.50 -5.54
N VAL A 80 1.19 -2.39 -4.97
CA VAL A 80 2.25 -2.35 -3.94
C VAL A 80 1.73 -1.66 -2.68
N THR A 81 1.82 -2.34 -1.53
CA THR A 81 1.50 -1.77 -0.22
C THR A 81 2.77 -1.55 0.61
N LEU A 82 2.96 -0.31 1.08
CA LEU A 82 4.06 0.06 1.96
C LEU A 82 3.57 0.16 3.41
N VAL A 83 4.05 -0.76 4.26
CA VAL A 83 3.64 -0.87 5.67
C VAL A 83 4.62 -0.10 6.55
N ARG A 84 4.11 0.92 7.23
CA ARG A 84 4.90 1.65 8.25
C ARG A 84 4.89 0.87 9.56
N PRO A 85 6.00 0.85 10.32
CA PRO A 85 5.97 0.36 11.69
C PRO A 85 5.12 1.32 12.51
N VAL A 86 3.93 0.87 12.90
CA VAL A 86 3.12 1.55 13.90
C VAL A 86 3.75 1.26 15.25
N PRO A 87 4.10 2.28 16.06
CA PRO A 87 4.38 2.05 17.47
C PRO A 87 3.20 1.26 18.03
N HIS A 88 3.46 0.23 18.85
CA HIS A 88 2.41 -0.51 19.55
C HIS A 88 1.83 0.36 20.68
N SER A 89 1.39 1.57 20.35
CA SER A 89 0.49 2.35 21.19
C SER A 89 -0.85 1.64 21.05
N GLY A 90 -1.30 0.98 22.12
CA GLY A 90 -2.57 0.27 22.14
C GLY A 90 -3.72 1.10 21.57
N ASP A 91 -4.67 0.42 20.94
CA ASP A 91 -5.97 0.94 20.53
C ASP A 91 -5.97 2.32 19.85
N MET A 92 -5.07 2.54 18.88
CA MET A 92 -5.42 3.51 17.82
C MET A 92 -6.57 2.89 17.01
N PRO A 93 -7.80 3.42 17.10
CA PRO A 93 -8.88 2.91 16.27
C PRO A 93 -8.45 3.00 14.82
N ALA A 94 -8.67 1.92 14.07
CA ALA A 94 -8.39 1.90 12.64
C ALA A 94 -9.13 3.09 12.02
N GLY A 95 -8.38 4.12 11.63
CA GLY A 95 -8.93 5.26 10.94
C GLY A 95 -9.55 4.85 9.60
N PRO A 96 -10.34 5.73 8.99
CA PRO A 96 -10.92 5.45 7.68
C PRO A 96 -9.83 5.11 6.65
N VAL A 97 -10.15 4.23 5.70
CA VAL A 97 -9.35 4.04 4.49
C VAL A 97 -9.49 5.30 3.66
N LEU A 98 -8.36 5.92 3.29
CA LEU A 98 -8.34 7.10 2.42
C LEU A 98 -8.01 6.67 0.99
N LEU A 99 -8.90 6.97 0.05
CA LEU A 99 -8.72 6.75 -1.38
C LEU A 99 -8.39 8.09 -2.04
N ALA A 100 -7.18 8.25 -2.54
CA ALA A 100 -6.78 9.44 -3.29
C ALA A 100 -7.05 9.23 -4.79
N LEU A 101 -7.80 10.13 -5.41
CA LEU A 101 -8.18 10.09 -6.83
C LEU A 101 -7.66 11.31 -7.58
N ASP A 102 -7.33 11.09 -8.84
CA ASP A 102 -7.04 12.11 -9.84
C ASP A 102 -8.02 11.87 -10.99
N THR A 103 -9.10 12.65 -10.98
CA THR A 103 -10.23 12.47 -11.89
C THR A 103 -9.94 12.93 -13.32
N GLU A 104 -8.79 13.56 -13.58
CA GLU A 104 -8.52 14.21 -14.87
C GLU A 104 -7.58 13.44 -15.78
N ARG A 105 -6.79 12.50 -15.24
CA ARG A 105 -5.65 11.94 -15.99
C ARG A 105 -5.81 10.51 -16.48
N ARG A 106 -6.53 9.61 -15.78
CA ARG A 106 -6.78 8.20 -16.20
C ARG A 106 -7.98 7.55 -15.49
N PRO A 107 -8.56 6.45 -16.03
CA PRO A 107 -9.46 5.58 -15.27
C PRO A 107 -8.74 4.97 -14.06
N GLN A 108 -9.43 4.92 -12.92
CA GLN A 108 -8.86 4.56 -11.60
C GLN A 108 -9.55 3.36 -10.96
N ASP A 109 -10.21 2.51 -11.76
CA ASP A 109 -11.04 1.40 -11.27
C ASP A 109 -10.27 0.42 -10.37
N ALA A 110 -9.00 0.14 -10.70
CA ALA A 110 -8.16 -0.75 -9.91
C ALA A 110 -7.88 -0.21 -8.49
N VAL A 111 -7.54 1.08 -8.35
CA VAL A 111 -7.29 1.69 -7.03
C VAL A 111 -8.59 1.89 -6.25
N ILE A 112 -9.70 2.15 -6.94
CA ILE A 112 -11.03 2.19 -6.33
C ILE A 112 -11.37 0.81 -5.74
N GLY A 113 -11.29 -0.25 -6.54
CA GLY A 113 -11.57 -1.62 -6.11
C GLY A 113 -10.71 -2.04 -4.91
N PHE A 114 -9.40 -1.83 -5.02
CA PHE A 114 -8.46 -2.12 -3.94
C PHE A 114 -8.81 -1.40 -2.63
N ALA A 115 -9.23 -0.13 -2.70
CA ALA A 115 -9.58 0.63 -1.51
C ALA A 115 -10.91 0.15 -0.87
N PHE A 116 -11.90 -0.24 -1.68
CA PHE A 116 -13.15 -0.83 -1.19
C PHE A 116 -12.92 -2.19 -0.52
N GLU A 117 -12.13 -3.07 -1.14
CA GLU A 117 -11.75 -4.35 -0.55
C GLU A 117 -10.99 -4.16 0.76
N GLY A 118 -10.01 -3.26 0.77
CA GLY A 118 -9.25 -2.91 1.97
C GLY A 118 -10.12 -2.36 3.10
N ALA A 119 -11.12 -1.53 2.79
CA ALA A 119 -12.07 -1.00 3.78
C ALA A 119 -12.98 -2.11 4.33
N ALA A 120 -13.50 -2.98 3.46
CA ALA A 120 -14.36 -4.09 3.85
C ALA A 120 -13.63 -5.09 4.76
N MET A 121 -12.41 -5.49 4.40
CA MET A 121 -11.57 -6.38 5.21
C MET A 121 -11.29 -5.82 6.61
N ARG A 122 -11.14 -4.50 6.73
CA ARG A 122 -10.83 -3.81 7.99
C ARG A 122 -12.06 -3.38 8.77
N LYS A 123 -13.27 -3.60 8.24
CA LYS A 123 -14.53 -3.04 8.78
C LYS A 123 -14.43 -1.53 9.03
N ALA A 124 -13.71 -0.83 8.15
CA ALA A 124 -13.44 0.61 8.25
C ALA A 124 -14.26 1.38 7.23
N SER A 125 -14.56 2.65 7.53
CA SER A 125 -15.17 3.55 6.54
C SER A 125 -14.16 3.93 5.45
N LEU A 126 -14.65 4.12 4.23
CA LEU A 126 -13.87 4.65 3.11
C LEU A 126 -14.10 6.16 3.00
N ARG A 127 -13.03 6.93 2.77
CA ARG A 127 -13.08 8.36 2.46
C ARG A 127 -12.35 8.59 1.15
N ALA A 128 -13.05 9.11 0.16
CA ALA A 128 -12.42 9.54 -1.08
C ALA A 128 -11.86 10.96 -0.90
N LEU A 129 -10.68 11.21 -1.45
CA LEU A 129 -10.06 12.51 -1.58
C LEU A 129 -9.67 12.65 -3.04
N TYR A 130 -10.30 13.57 -3.76
CA TYR A 130 -9.81 13.93 -5.08
C TYR A 130 -9.14 15.31 -5.01
N VAL A 131 -8.07 15.48 -5.75
CA VAL A 131 -7.41 16.79 -5.91
C VAL A 131 -7.60 17.21 -7.35
N ARG A 132 -8.23 18.37 -7.56
CA ARG A 132 -8.36 19.00 -8.87
C ARG A 132 -7.49 20.26 -8.91
N ASP A 133 -6.77 20.45 -10.01
CA ASP A 133 -6.16 21.76 -10.27
C ASP A 133 -7.24 22.71 -10.81
N LEU A 134 -7.73 23.59 -9.93
CA LEU A 134 -8.72 24.62 -10.31
C LEU A 134 -8.06 25.88 -10.89
N VAL A 135 -6.72 26.00 -10.85
CA VAL A 135 -6.03 27.28 -11.04
C VAL A 135 -5.70 27.56 -12.50
N THR A 136 -5.68 26.56 -13.39
CA THR A 136 -5.30 26.79 -14.79
C THR A 136 -6.43 27.26 -15.71
N ARG A 137 -7.68 27.42 -15.24
CA ARG A 137 -8.79 27.82 -16.12
C ARG A 137 -9.49 29.14 -15.80
N ILE A 138 -9.30 29.75 -14.63
CA ILE A 138 -9.98 31.00 -14.27
C ILE A 138 -8.98 31.91 -13.53
N LEU A 139 -8.43 32.90 -14.24
CA LEU A 139 -7.76 34.12 -13.74
C LEU A 139 -7.40 34.20 -12.23
N ALA A 140 -6.10 34.10 -11.86
CA ALA A 140 -5.39 34.97 -10.90
C ALA A 140 -4.00 34.40 -10.51
N PRO A 141 -2.88 35.13 -10.71
CA PRO A 141 -1.60 34.81 -10.08
C PRO A 141 -1.65 35.17 -8.59
N GLY A 142 -1.33 34.21 -7.69
CA GLY A 142 -1.08 34.49 -6.27
C GLY A 142 -2.01 33.84 -5.25
N THR A 143 -3.01 33.05 -5.66
CA THR A 143 -3.87 32.31 -4.72
C THR A 143 -3.26 30.94 -4.42
N PRO A 144 -3.03 30.56 -3.14
CA PRO A 144 -2.59 29.20 -2.81
C PRO A 144 -3.65 28.19 -3.27
N PRO A 145 -3.26 26.98 -3.71
CA PRO A 145 -4.22 25.99 -4.19
C PRO A 145 -5.26 25.71 -3.11
N GLU A 146 -6.52 26.00 -3.42
CA GLU A 146 -7.64 25.73 -2.53
C GLU A 146 -7.77 24.20 -2.41
N ARG A 147 -7.30 23.64 -1.29
CA ARG A 147 -7.46 22.21 -0.98
C ARG A 147 -8.89 21.96 -0.54
N ARG A 148 -9.80 21.85 -1.49
CA ARG A 148 -11.18 21.49 -1.22
C ARG A 148 -11.31 19.96 -1.20
N VAL A 149 -11.69 19.42 -0.04
CA VAL A 149 -12.03 18.00 0.15
C VAL A 149 -13.54 17.87 0.03
N ASP A 150 -14.05 17.64 -1.18
CA ASP A 150 -15.45 17.28 -1.36
C ASP A 150 -15.56 15.75 -1.46
N ALA A 151 -16.61 15.20 -0.85
CA ALA A 151 -17.03 13.79 -0.83
C ALA A 151 -16.36 12.84 0.19
N VAL A 152 -17.04 12.67 1.33
CA VAL A 152 -16.96 11.42 2.11
C VAL A 152 -17.95 10.42 1.48
N MET A 153 -17.46 9.48 0.68
CA MET A 153 -18.27 8.33 0.25
C MET A 153 -18.12 7.18 1.23
N THR A 154 -19.01 7.09 2.23
CA THR A 154 -19.20 5.85 3.00
C THR A 154 -19.97 4.84 2.15
N GLY A 155 -19.26 4.07 1.33
CA GLY A 155 -19.85 2.99 0.53
C GLY A 155 -19.74 1.63 1.22
N SER A 156 -20.78 0.80 1.10
CA SER A 156 -20.63 -0.67 1.18
C SER A 156 -20.18 -1.20 -0.18
N PRO A 157 -19.46 -2.34 -0.24
CA PRO A 157 -18.96 -2.89 -1.51
C PRO A 157 -20.09 -3.08 -2.54
N PRO A 158 -19.82 -2.93 -3.85
CA PRO A 158 -20.81 -3.16 -4.88
C PRO A 158 -21.30 -4.62 -4.81
N ARG A 159 -22.59 -4.83 -4.56
CA ARG A 159 -23.20 -6.16 -4.65
C ARG A 159 -23.10 -6.62 -6.11
N SER A 160 -22.44 -7.75 -6.34
CA SER A 160 -22.43 -8.41 -7.64
C SER A 160 -23.88 -8.60 -8.13
N ARG A 161 -24.14 -8.15 -9.36
CA ARG A 161 -25.43 -8.34 -10.03
C ARG A 161 -25.54 -9.84 -10.37
N PRO A 162 -26.64 -10.54 -10.04
CA PRO A 162 -26.82 -11.91 -10.49
C PRO A 162 -26.89 -11.92 -12.03
N THR A 163 -26.02 -12.71 -12.64
CA THR A 163 -26.10 -13.11 -14.05
C THR A 163 -27.42 -13.85 -14.27
N PRO A 164 -28.28 -13.45 -15.23
CA PRO A 164 -29.42 -14.26 -15.59
C PRO A 164 -28.92 -15.58 -16.19
N ALA A 165 -29.32 -16.69 -15.59
CA ALA A 165 -29.11 -18.02 -16.14
C ALA A 165 -29.77 -18.11 -17.52
N SER A 166 -29.00 -18.55 -18.52
CA SER A 166 -29.52 -19.05 -19.79
C SER A 166 -29.71 -20.56 -19.70
#